data_AF-A0A0F0IND2-F1
#
_entry.id   AF-A0A0F0IND2-F1
#
_cell.length_a   1.000
_cell.length_b   1.000
_cell.length_c   1.000
_cell.angle_alpha   90.00
_cell.angle_beta   90.00
_cell.angle_gamma   90.00
#
_symmetry.space_group_name_H-M   'P 1'
#
loop_
_entity.id
_entity.type
_entity.pdbx_description
1 polymer ?
#
loop_
_entity_poly.entity_id
_entity_poly.type
_entity_poly.pdbx_seq_one_letter_code
_entity_poly.pdbx_strand_id
1 'polypeptide(L)'
;MRGVSSDGIAKAVNAGIDRIVQEPSRDGVSISDKDSTLYQGGVQRVRAITCLWSKNTMWFMFILLYLASFVGMLLVSVQISLTPYITSPFYKHGLLTVVSIMSTILGGSSKLTLAKIIDIWGRVEGFLCMLLIVVIGLIMKATCKNIETYVTAHTLYWVGHIGMMYVIDIMLADMTTLKNRMIMLGINGTPSIASTFAGPRIATLFYINLDFRWAFGAFAIMITGTSIPVMGVMLYMQRRAQKVGTLEKTVSERSWWKSIVHYFIEFDANYVLNAFSLTSYIFSPIFGLLIRYTGEFK
;
A
#
# COMPACT_ATOMS: atom_id res chain seq x y z
N MET A 1 -44.42 24.66 -9.04
CA MET A 1 -43.16 24.18 -8.45
C MET A 1 -43.05 24.74 -7.03
N ARG A 2 -43.40 23.97 -6.00
CA ARG A 2 -43.32 24.42 -4.59
C ARG A 2 -41.88 24.23 -4.10
N GLY A 3 -41.22 25.32 -3.73
CA GLY A 3 -39.87 25.30 -3.17
C GLY A 3 -39.86 24.59 -1.82
N VAL A 4 -38.96 23.62 -1.67
CA VAL A 4 -38.67 23.00 -0.38
C VAL A 4 -37.94 24.04 0.47
N SER A 5 -38.56 24.48 1.56
CA SER A 5 -37.97 25.44 2.50
C SER A 5 -36.69 24.87 3.13
N SER A 6 -35.66 25.70 3.22
CA SER A 6 -34.38 25.40 3.88
C SER A 6 -34.55 24.86 5.31
N ASP A 7 -35.61 25.30 6.01
CA ASP A 7 -35.93 24.84 7.36
C ASP A 7 -36.41 23.38 7.39
N GLY A 8 -37.07 22.91 6.33
CA GLY A 8 -37.50 21.52 6.21
C GLY A 8 -36.33 20.56 6.03
N ILE A 9 -35.27 21.01 5.34
CA ILE A 9 -34.04 20.23 5.15
C ILE A 9 -33.24 20.21 6.47
N ALA A 10 -33.10 21.35 7.15
CA ALA A 10 -32.42 21.42 8.44
C ALA A 10 -33.10 20.55 9.51
N LYS A 11 -34.44 20.53 9.56
CA LYS A 11 -35.19 19.66 10.47
C LYS A 11 -35.03 18.18 10.13
N ALA A 12 -34.98 17.82 8.84
CA ALA A 12 -34.76 16.44 8.41
C ALA A 12 -33.33 15.95 8.70
N VAL A 13 -32.33 16.84 8.60
CA VAL A 13 -30.94 16.55 8.98
C VAL A 13 -30.81 16.36 10.49
N ASN A 14 -31.40 17.26 11.30
CA ASN A 14 -31.36 17.13 12.76
C ASN A 14 -32.13 15.89 13.25
N ALA A 15 -33.29 15.58 12.66
CA ALA A 15 -34.02 14.35 12.97
C ALA A 15 -33.29 13.07 12.52
N GLY A 16 -32.44 13.16 11.49
CA GLY A 16 -31.54 12.08 11.10
C GLY A 16 -30.38 11.88 12.08
N ILE A 17 -29.83 12.98 12.62
CA ILE A 17 -28.79 12.98 13.65
C ILE A 17 -29.33 12.41 14.97
N ASP A 18 -30.51 12.83 15.41
CA ASP A 18 -31.14 12.33 16.64
C ASP A 18 -31.47 10.82 16.54
N ARG A 19 -31.84 10.33 15.35
CA ARG A 19 -32.05 8.88 15.12
C ARG A 19 -30.76 8.06 15.15
N ILE A 20 -29.62 8.64 14.76
CA ILE A 20 -28.30 7.99 14.86
C ILE A 20 -27.84 7.91 16.32
N VAL A 21 -28.23 8.88 17.15
CA VAL A 21 -27.92 8.91 18.60
C VAL A 21 -28.78 7.92 19.39
N GLN A 22 -29.93 7.50 18.87
CA GLN A 22 -30.94 6.75 19.63
C GLN A 22 -31.14 5.28 19.19
N GLU A 23 -30.45 4.81 18.15
CA GLU A 23 -30.38 3.36 17.90
C GLU A 23 -29.56 2.69 19.01
N PRO A 24 -30.12 1.70 19.74
CA PRO A 24 -29.38 1.00 20.77
C PRO A 24 -28.25 0.23 20.10
N SER A 25 -27.02 0.65 20.37
CA SER A 25 -25.79 -0.10 20.15
C SER A 25 -25.98 -1.52 20.69
N ARG A 26 -26.12 -2.49 19.79
CA ARG A 26 -25.84 -3.89 20.12
C ARG A 26 -24.33 -4.01 20.24
N ASP A 27 -23.90 -4.39 21.43
CA ASP A 27 -22.54 -4.42 21.98
C ASP A 27 -22.18 -3.12 22.71
N GLY A 28 -22.44 -3.15 24.02
CA GLY A 28 -22.21 -2.06 24.97
C GLY A 28 -20.74 -1.77 25.20
N VAL A 29 -20.17 -0.90 24.38
CA VAL A 29 -18.98 -0.12 24.72
C VAL A 29 -19.38 1.35 24.61
N SER A 30 -19.65 1.97 25.76
CA SER A 30 -19.72 3.42 25.88
C SER A 30 -18.35 3.99 25.53
N ILE A 31 -18.25 4.68 24.40
CA ILE A 31 -17.04 5.40 24.02
C ILE A 31 -16.93 6.60 24.96
N SER A 32 -16.17 6.42 26.03
CA SER A 32 -15.72 7.50 26.89
C SER A 32 -14.70 8.35 26.12
N ASP A 33 -14.85 9.67 26.17
CA ASP A 33 -13.99 10.68 25.54
C ASP A 33 -12.49 10.60 25.92
N LYS A 34 -12.10 9.62 26.75
CA LYS A 34 -10.70 9.36 27.15
C LYS A 34 -9.96 8.35 26.26
N ASP A 35 -10.64 7.59 25.41
CA ASP A 35 -9.98 6.62 24.49
C ASP A 35 -9.61 7.23 23.12
N SER A 36 -10.12 8.42 22.80
CA SER A 36 -9.85 9.12 21.54
C SER A 36 -8.44 9.72 21.46
N THR A 37 -7.78 9.98 22.60
CA THR A 37 -6.44 10.57 22.68
C THR A 37 -5.29 9.58 22.48
N LEU A 38 -5.58 8.28 22.34
CA LEU A 38 -4.58 7.20 22.21
C LEU A 38 -4.25 6.81 20.76
N TYR A 39 -4.91 7.41 19.76
CA TYR A 39 -4.73 7.02 18.35
C TYR A 39 -3.95 8.09 17.55
N GLN A 40 -3.01 7.66 16.70
CA GLN A 40 -2.30 8.54 15.76
C GLN A 40 -3.28 9.25 14.81
N GLY A 41 -3.03 10.52 14.50
CA GLY A 41 -3.97 11.40 13.77
C GLY A 41 -4.45 10.87 12.40
N GLY A 42 -3.64 10.08 11.69
CA GLY A 42 -4.06 9.45 10.44
C GLY A 42 -5.08 8.32 10.65
N VAL A 43 -4.95 7.52 11.72
CA VAL A 43 -5.89 6.42 12.04
C VAL A 43 -7.26 6.96 12.44
N GLN A 44 -7.30 8.06 13.19
CA GLN A 44 -8.54 8.71 13.59
C GLN A 44 -9.28 9.30 12.39
N ARG A 45 -8.55 9.94 11.47
CA ARG A 45 -9.08 10.46 10.21
C ARG A 45 -9.68 9.35 9.33
N VAL A 46 -9.06 8.17 9.30
CA VAL A 46 -9.58 7.03 8.53
C VAL A 46 -10.83 6.44 9.16
N ARG A 47 -10.88 6.24 10.49
CA ARG A 47 -12.11 5.77 11.16
C ARG A 47 -13.30 6.70 10.92
N ALA A 48 -13.07 8.01 11.02
CA ALA A 48 -14.09 9.01 10.71
C ALA A 48 -14.55 8.92 9.25
N ILE A 49 -13.65 8.67 8.31
CA ILE A 49 -14.00 8.45 6.90
C ILE A 49 -14.82 7.17 6.76
N THR A 50 -14.39 6.03 7.31
CA THR A 50 -15.05 4.72 7.21
C THR A 50 -16.51 4.75 7.68
N CYS A 51 -16.83 5.48 8.75
CA CYS A 51 -18.21 5.62 9.23
C CYS A 51 -19.18 6.23 8.19
N LEU A 52 -18.68 6.99 7.20
CA LEU A 52 -19.50 7.56 6.13
C LEU A 52 -19.69 6.62 4.93
N TRP A 53 -19.12 5.41 4.95
CA TRP A 53 -19.15 4.53 3.79
C TRP A 53 -20.51 3.87 3.62
N SER A 54 -21.11 4.08 2.45
CA SER A 54 -22.27 3.30 2.05
C SER A 54 -21.85 1.87 1.69
N LYS A 55 -22.74 0.88 1.88
CA LYS A 55 -22.49 -0.51 1.47
C LYS A 55 -22.08 -0.62 0.00
N ASN A 56 -22.69 0.17 -0.88
CA ASN A 56 -22.38 0.16 -2.31
C ASN A 56 -20.97 0.69 -2.59
N THR A 57 -20.55 1.75 -1.90
CA THR A 57 -19.18 2.28 -2.08
C THR A 57 -18.11 1.35 -1.51
N MET A 58 -18.38 0.66 -0.40
CA MET A 58 -17.46 -0.36 0.14
C MET A 58 -17.21 -1.48 -0.87
N TRP A 59 -18.28 -2.08 -1.41
CA TRP A 59 -18.15 -3.13 -2.41
C TRP A 59 -17.45 -2.67 -3.68
N PHE A 60 -17.77 -1.47 -4.16
CA PHE A 60 -17.08 -0.89 -5.31
C PHE A 60 -15.58 -0.72 -5.06
N MET A 61 -15.20 -0.20 -3.89
CA MET A 61 -13.79 -0.06 -3.53
C MET A 61 -13.08 -1.41 -3.36
N PHE A 62 -13.76 -2.42 -2.79
CA PHE A 62 -13.19 -3.76 -2.69
C PHE A 62 -12.83 -4.33 -4.06
N ILE A 63 -13.70 -4.16 -5.05
CA ILE A 63 -13.45 -4.62 -6.43
C ILE A 63 -12.25 -3.86 -7.03
N LEU A 64 -12.17 -2.54 -6.83
CA LEU A 64 -11.05 -1.75 -7.34
C LEU A 64 -9.72 -2.10 -6.68
N LEU A 65 -9.71 -2.27 -5.36
CA LEU A 65 -8.51 -2.71 -4.61
C LEU A 65 -8.09 -4.12 -5.02
N TYR A 66 -9.05 -5.03 -5.21
CA TYR A 66 -8.78 -6.38 -5.72
C TYR A 66 -8.15 -6.33 -7.11
N LEU A 67 -8.66 -5.50 -8.01
CA LEU A 67 -8.12 -5.35 -9.36
C LEU A 67 -6.69 -4.75 -9.34
N ALA A 68 -6.44 -3.74 -8.49
CA ALA A 68 -5.11 -3.18 -8.30
C ALA A 68 -4.11 -4.21 -7.74
N SER A 69 -4.50 -4.97 -6.70
CA SER A 69 -3.72 -6.09 -6.17
C SER A 69 -3.44 -7.14 -7.24
N PHE A 70 -4.44 -7.47 -8.06
CA PHE A 70 -4.31 -8.47 -9.12
C PHE A 70 -3.27 -8.06 -10.17
N VAL A 71 -3.33 -6.82 -10.66
CA VAL A 71 -2.33 -6.31 -11.61
C VAL A 71 -0.93 -6.29 -10.97
N GLY A 72 -0.82 -5.89 -9.70
CA GLY A 72 0.45 -5.91 -8.97
C GLY A 72 1.05 -7.31 -8.85
N MET A 73 0.25 -8.32 -8.46
CA MET A 73 0.72 -9.71 -8.36
C MET A 73 1.06 -10.31 -9.72
N LEU A 74 0.29 -9.97 -10.76
CA LEU A 74 0.58 -10.37 -12.14
C LEU A 74 1.95 -9.83 -12.59
N LEU A 75 2.23 -8.55 -12.31
CA LEU A 75 3.51 -7.93 -12.62
C LEU A 75 4.68 -8.60 -11.89
N VAL A 76 4.54 -8.91 -10.60
CA VAL A 76 5.57 -9.64 -9.84
C VAL A 76 5.90 -10.97 -10.52
N SER A 77 4.87 -11.74 -10.90
CA SER A 77 5.05 -13.05 -11.54
C SER A 77 5.69 -12.96 -12.93
N VAL A 78 5.22 -12.02 -13.77
CA VAL A 78 5.81 -11.75 -15.09
C VAL A 78 7.27 -11.32 -14.95
N GLN A 79 7.58 -10.46 -13.99
CA GLN A 79 8.93 -9.97 -13.75
C GLN A 79 9.88 -11.08 -13.32
N ILE A 80 9.48 -11.96 -12.40
CA ILE A 80 10.31 -13.11 -12.00
C ILE A 80 10.68 -13.95 -13.22
N SER A 81 9.72 -14.16 -14.12
CA SER A 81 9.92 -14.92 -15.36
C SER A 81 10.80 -14.18 -16.38
N LEU A 82 10.70 -12.84 -16.48
CA LEU A 82 11.51 -12.04 -17.42
C LEU A 82 12.95 -11.78 -16.94
N THR A 83 13.19 -11.78 -15.63
CA THR A 83 14.48 -11.45 -15.02
C THR A 83 15.69 -12.18 -15.61
N PRO A 84 15.70 -13.52 -15.82
CA PRO A 84 16.84 -14.20 -16.43
C PRO A 84 17.10 -13.76 -17.88
N TYR A 85 16.06 -13.46 -18.65
CA TYR A 85 16.19 -12.97 -20.03
C TYR A 85 16.77 -11.55 -20.09
N ILE A 86 16.38 -10.68 -19.16
CA ILE A 86 16.88 -9.30 -19.09
C ILE A 86 18.35 -9.27 -18.71
N THR A 87 18.80 -10.23 -17.90
CA THR A 87 20.14 -10.22 -17.30
C THR A 87 21.16 -11.07 -18.04
N SER A 88 20.72 -12.01 -18.86
CA SER A 88 21.57 -12.81 -19.75
C SER A 88 22.49 -11.92 -20.64
N PRO A 89 22.00 -10.85 -21.31
CA PRO A 89 22.86 -9.95 -22.10
C PRO A 89 23.94 -9.23 -21.30
N PHE A 90 23.80 -9.13 -19.97
CA PHE A 90 24.74 -8.41 -19.11
C PHE A 90 25.84 -9.32 -18.52
N TYR A 91 25.86 -10.63 -18.83
CA TYR A 91 26.89 -11.60 -18.39
C TYR A 91 27.18 -11.64 -16.87
N LYS A 92 26.26 -11.13 -16.03
CA LYS A 92 26.41 -11.00 -14.57
C LYS A 92 25.38 -11.86 -13.83
N HIS A 93 25.37 -13.17 -14.08
CA HIS A 93 24.43 -14.09 -13.40
C HIS A 93 24.55 -14.10 -11.87
N GLY A 94 25.74 -13.87 -11.31
CA GLY A 94 25.90 -13.72 -9.85
C GLY A 94 25.30 -12.44 -9.28
N LEU A 95 25.22 -11.37 -10.08
CA LEU A 95 24.67 -10.09 -9.65
C LEU A 95 23.15 -10.17 -9.45
N LEU A 96 22.46 -11.03 -10.20
CA LEU A 96 21.02 -11.28 -10.03
C LEU A 96 20.64 -11.66 -8.61
N THR A 97 21.37 -12.60 -8.03
CA THR A 97 21.11 -13.10 -6.68
C THR A 97 21.30 -11.99 -5.66
N VAL A 98 22.38 -11.21 -5.78
CA VAL A 98 22.66 -10.06 -4.92
C VAL A 98 21.57 -8.99 -5.05
N VAL A 99 21.11 -8.70 -6.27
CA VAL A 99 20.10 -7.69 -6.56
C VAL A 99 18.74 -8.08 -6.00
N SER A 100 18.36 -9.34 -6.18
CA SER A 100 17.11 -9.88 -5.64
C SER A 100 17.12 -9.78 -4.10
N ILE A 101 18.19 -10.29 -3.47
CA ILE A 101 18.36 -10.23 -2.01
C ILE A 101 18.33 -8.78 -1.51
N MET A 102 19.09 -7.88 -2.12
CA MET A 102 19.13 -6.47 -1.72
C MET A 102 17.76 -5.82 -1.85
N SER A 103 17.01 -6.11 -2.91
CA SER A 103 15.68 -5.56 -3.14
C SER A 103 14.65 -6.10 -2.15
N THR A 104 14.73 -7.39 -1.80
CA THR A 104 13.85 -7.98 -0.78
C THR A 104 14.18 -7.45 0.62
N ILE A 105 15.45 -7.27 0.96
CA ILE A 105 15.87 -6.70 2.24
C ILE A 105 15.47 -5.22 2.35
N LEU A 106 15.75 -4.41 1.33
CA LEU A 106 15.37 -2.98 1.31
C LEU A 106 13.84 -2.82 1.29
N GLY A 107 13.14 -3.61 0.48
CA GLY A 107 11.69 -3.64 0.43
C GLY A 107 11.07 -4.05 1.77
N GLY A 108 11.56 -5.15 2.37
CA GLY A 108 11.06 -5.67 3.64
C GLY A 108 11.33 -4.72 4.82
N SER A 109 12.54 -4.16 4.90
CA SER A 109 12.90 -3.20 5.96
C SER A 109 12.15 -1.88 5.83
N SER A 110 11.98 -1.38 4.60
CA SER A 110 11.21 -0.15 4.35
C SER A 110 9.74 -0.31 4.73
N LYS A 111 9.16 -1.53 4.71
CA LYS A 111 7.74 -1.75 5.04
C LYS A 111 7.35 -1.19 6.40
N LEU A 112 8.17 -1.39 7.44
CA LEU A 112 7.88 -0.91 8.80
C LEU A 112 7.96 0.61 8.90
N THR A 113 8.95 1.22 8.25
CA THR A 113 9.12 2.67 8.29
C THR A 113 8.06 3.37 7.44
N LEU A 114 7.75 2.82 6.27
CA LEU A 114 6.66 3.28 5.41
C LEU A 114 5.31 3.15 6.11
N ALA A 115 5.09 2.07 6.87
CA ALA A 115 3.88 1.88 7.64
C ALA A 115 3.62 3.05 8.60
N LYS A 116 4.63 3.42 9.40
CA LYS A 116 4.52 4.56 10.30
C LYS A 116 4.31 5.88 9.57
N ILE A 117 5.01 6.13 8.46
CA ILE A 117 4.81 7.35 7.66
C ILE A 117 3.37 7.44 7.17
N ILE A 118 2.83 6.34 6.64
CA ILE A 118 1.47 6.26 6.10
C ILE A 118 0.42 6.43 7.21
N ASP A 119 0.70 5.93 8.42
CA ASP A 119 -0.14 6.15 9.59
C ASP A 119 -0.17 7.62 10.05
N ILE A 120 0.85 8.41 9.71
CA ILE A 120 0.92 9.83 10.03
C ILE A 120 0.32 10.69 8.90
N TRP A 121 0.75 10.48 7.66
CA TRP A 121 0.32 11.29 6.51
C TRP A 121 -1.13 11.02 6.11
N GLY A 122 -1.59 9.77 6.26
CA GLY A 122 -2.89 9.33 5.79
C GLY A 122 -2.79 8.32 4.66
N ARG A 123 -3.87 7.54 4.48
CA ARG A 123 -3.93 6.44 3.52
C ARG A 123 -3.91 6.92 2.06
N VAL A 124 -4.54 8.06 1.77
CA VAL A 124 -4.67 8.58 0.39
C VAL A 124 -3.32 9.08 -0.10
N GLU A 125 -2.65 9.87 0.73
CA GLU A 125 -1.34 10.45 0.49
C GLU A 125 -0.28 9.34 0.43
N GLY A 126 -0.37 8.35 1.32
CA GLY A 126 0.45 7.15 1.31
C GLY A 126 0.32 6.34 0.01
N PHE A 127 -0.92 6.07 -0.42
CA PHE A 127 -1.16 5.33 -1.67
C PHE A 127 -0.60 6.06 -2.90
N LEU A 128 -0.83 7.37 -3.00
CA LEU A 128 -0.32 8.21 -4.09
C LEU A 128 1.22 8.19 -4.14
N CYS A 129 1.88 8.37 -2.99
CA CYS A 129 3.33 8.36 -2.91
C CYS A 129 3.91 7.02 -3.37
N MET A 130 3.36 5.91 -2.89
CA MET A 130 3.80 4.57 -3.28
C MET A 130 3.54 4.27 -4.75
N LEU A 131 2.40 4.70 -5.28
CA LEU A 131 2.09 4.58 -6.71
C LEU A 131 3.13 5.31 -7.57
N LEU A 132 3.50 6.54 -7.21
CA LEU A 132 4.52 7.30 -7.94
C LEU A 132 5.88 6.58 -7.93
N ILE A 133 6.30 6.05 -6.78
CA ILE A 133 7.53 5.27 -6.65
C ILE A 133 7.49 4.02 -7.56
N VAL A 134 6.37 3.29 -7.58
CA VAL A 134 6.18 2.12 -8.46
C VAL A 134 6.28 2.52 -9.93
N VAL A 135 5.57 3.57 -10.34
CA VAL A 135 5.54 4.04 -11.74
C VAL A 135 6.92 4.49 -12.19
N ILE A 136 7.65 5.26 -11.37
CA ILE A 136 9.03 5.68 -11.66
C ILE A 136 9.93 4.45 -11.80
N GLY A 137 9.84 3.48 -10.87
CA GLY A 137 10.59 2.24 -10.95
C GLY A 137 10.31 1.44 -12.23
N LEU A 138 9.06 1.40 -12.70
CA LEU A 138 8.69 0.71 -13.93
C LEU A 138 9.16 1.45 -15.19
N ILE A 139 9.07 2.78 -15.22
CA ILE A 139 9.59 3.59 -16.33
C ILE A 139 11.11 3.44 -16.44
N MET A 140 11.82 3.44 -15.30
CA MET A 140 13.27 3.19 -15.28
C MET A 140 13.62 1.78 -15.76
N LYS A 141 12.83 0.76 -15.41
CA LYS A 141 12.99 -0.60 -15.96
C LYS A 141 12.73 -0.68 -17.46
N ALA A 142 11.75 0.07 -17.96
CA ALA A 142 11.44 0.11 -19.39
C ALA A 142 12.54 0.82 -20.20
N THR A 143 13.22 1.80 -19.60
CA THR A 143 14.23 2.64 -20.28
C THR A 143 15.68 2.24 -19.98
N CYS A 144 15.92 1.21 -19.16
CA CYS A 144 17.26 0.84 -18.77
C CYS A 144 18.12 0.41 -19.97
N LYS A 145 19.37 0.88 -20.00
CA LYS A 145 20.41 0.49 -20.95
C LYS A 145 21.53 -0.33 -20.30
N ASN A 146 21.68 -0.19 -18.99
CA ASN A 146 22.72 -0.82 -18.18
C ASN A 146 22.08 -1.63 -17.04
N ILE A 147 22.80 -2.66 -16.59
CA ILE A 147 22.36 -3.50 -15.46
C ILE A 147 22.20 -2.69 -14.17
N GLU A 148 23.10 -1.73 -13.90
CA GLU A 148 23.04 -0.89 -12.69
C GLU A 148 21.73 -0.10 -12.61
N THR A 149 21.31 0.51 -13.72
CA THR A 149 20.01 1.21 -13.80
C THR A 149 18.85 0.26 -13.57
N TYR A 150 18.92 -0.97 -14.11
CA TYR A 150 17.90 -1.98 -13.88
C TYR A 150 17.82 -2.37 -12.40
N VAL A 151 18.97 -2.54 -11.73
CA VAL A 151 19.05 -2.86 -10.29
C VAL A 151 18.42 -1.76 -9.44
N THR A 152 18.82 -0.50 -9.66
CA THR A 152 18.25 0.65 -8.95
C THR A 152 16.74 0.77 -9.19
N ALA A 153 16.29 0.54 -10.42
CA ALA A 153 14.88 0.54 -10.75
C ALA A 153 14.13 -0.65 -10.09
N HIS A 154 14.81 -1.78 -9.93
CA HIS A 154 14.29 -2.98 -9.29
C HIS A 154 14.07 -2.79 -7.80
N THR A 155 15.04 -2.23 -7.09
CA THR A 155 14.90 -1.89 -5.68
C THR A 155 13.79 -0.86 -5.47
N LEU A 156 13.76 0.21 -6.28
CA LEU A 156 12.75 1.27 -6.18
C LEU A 156 11.34 0.73 -6.39
N TYR A 157 11.14 -0.12 -7.41
CA TYR A 157 9.87 -0.81 -7.65
C TYR A 157 9.43 -1.63 -6.44
N TRP A 158 10.32 -2.41 -5.82
CA TRP A 158 9.95 -3.27 -4.69
C TRP A 158 9.55 -2.48 -3.46
N VAL A 159 10.24 -1.38 -3.16
CA VAL A 159 9.89 -0.46 -2.08
C VAL A 159 8.48 0.10 -2.31
N GLY A 160 8.21 0.64 -3.50
CA GLY A 160 6.89 1.16 -3.85
C GLY A 160 5.81 0.08 -3.84
N HIS A 161 6.09 -1.10 -4.40
CA HIS A 161 5.13 -2.20 -4.50
C HIS A 161 4.72 -2.71 -3.12
N ILE A 162 5.68 -2.91 -2.21
CA ILE A 162 5.40 -3.36 -0.84
C ILE A 162 4.62 -2.30 -0.07
N GLY A 163 4.99 -1.02 -0.21
CA GLY A 163 4.24 0.07 0.41
C GLY A 163 2.82 0.20 -0.13
N MET A 164 2.63 0.06 -1.44
CA MET A 164 1.31 0.10 -2.07
C MET A 164 0.42 -1.04 -1.58
N MET A 165 0.92 -2.28 -1.56
CA MET A 165 0.17 -3.43 -1.02
C MET A 165 -0.16 -3.27 0.45
N TYR A 166 0.76 -2.70 1.24
CA TYR A 166 0.50 -2.39 2.64
C TYR A 166 -0.66 -1.39 2.80
N VAL A 167 -0.72 -0.32 2.01
CA VAL A 167 -1.86 0.61 2.05
C VAL A 167 -3.16 -0.09 1.66
N ILE A 168 -3.14 -0.97 0.65
CA ILE A 168 -4.31 -1.75 0.25
C ILE A 168 -4.79 -2.63 1.41
N ASP A 169 -3.90 -3.36 2.07
CA ASP A 169 -4.22 -4.22 3.21
C ASP A 169 -4.85 -3.43 4.36
N ILE A 170 -4.29 -2.25 4.69
CA ILE A 170 -4.87 -1.42 5.73
C ILE A 170 -6.25 -0.89 5.30
N MET A 171 -6.41 -0.43 4.06
CA MET A 171 -7.69 0.07 3.57
C MET A 171 -8.77 -1.03 3.63
N LEU A 172 -8.41 -2.26 3.28
CA LEU A 172 -9.28 -3.43 3.45
C LEU A 172 -9.61 -3.66 4.93
N ALA A 173 -8.61 -3.59 5.80
CA ALA A 173 -8.79 -3.76 7.25
C ALA A 173 -9.69 -2.68 7.86
N ASP A 174 -9.58 -1.44 7.40
CA ASP A 174 -10.34 -0.30 7.89
C ASP A 174 -11.79 -0.34 7.41
N MET A 175 -12.07 -0.88 6.21
CA MET A 175 -13.44 -1.04 5.68
C MET A 175 -14.16 -2.30 6.16
N THR A 176 -13.44 -3.25 6.77
CA THR A 176 -14.01 -4.54 7.21
C THR A 176 -14.12 -4.62 8.72
N THR A 177 -15.11 -5.38 9.19
CA THR A 177 -15.23 -5.71 10.61
C THR A 177 -14.12 -6.67 11.03
N LEU A 178 -13.74 -6.67 12.31
CA LEU A 178 -12.69 -7.56 12.86
C LEU A 178 -12.94 -9.04 12.52
N LYS A 179 -14.20 -9.48 12.56
CA LYS A 179 -14.61 -10.86 12.23
C LYS A 179 -14.34 -11.24 10.77
N ASN A 180 -14.58 -10.31 9.83
CA ASN A 180 -14.51 -10.60 8.39
C ASN A 180 -13.20 -10.14 7.74
N ARG A 181 -12.36 -9.39 8.47
CA ARG A 181 -11.10 -8.81 7.98
C ARG A 181 -10.17 -9.85 7.38
N MET A 182 -9.93 -10.96 8.09
CA MET A 182 -9.02 -12.01 7.62
C MET A 182 -9.56 -12.72 6.38
N ILE A 183 -10.88 -12.87 6.26
CA ILE A 183 -11.51 -13.45 5.06
C ILE A 183 -11.26 -12.52 3.86
N MET A 184 -11.45 -11.21 4.04
CA MET A 184 -11.26 -10.25 2.94
C MET A 184 -9.79 -10.11 2.53
N LEU A 185 -8.86 -10.12 3.48
CA LEU A 185 -7.41 -10.16 3.20
C LEU A 185 -7.04 -11.47 2.47
N GLY A 186 -7.59 -12.60 2.90
CA GLY A 186 -7.43 -13.88 2.21
C GLY A 186 -7.92 -13.82 0.75
N ILE A 187 -9.09 -13.24 0.52
CA ILE A 187 -9.63 -13.01 -0.84
C ILE A 187 -8.69 -12.12 -1.64
N ASN A 188 -8.19 -11.01 -1.08
CA ASN A 188 -7.24 -10.13 -1.75
C ASN A 188 -5.89 -10.81 -2.08
N GLY A 189 -5.55 -11.89 -1.37
CA GLY A 189 -4.38 -12.73 -1.66
C GLY A 189 -4.59 -13.75 -2.79
N THR A 190 -5.83 -14.11 -3.14
CA THR A 190 -6.12 -15.10 -4.20
C THR A 190 -5.59 -14.75 -5.60
N PRO A 191 -5.42 -13.48 -6.02
CA PRO A 191 -4.74 -13.13 -7.27
C PRO A 191 -3.35 -13.75 -7.45
N SER A 192 -2.64 -14.04 -6.34
CA SER A 192 -1.35 -14.72 -6.38
C SER A 192 -1.42 -16.07 -7.10
N ILE A 193 -2.51 -16.81 -6.93
CA ILE A 193 -2.73 -18.13 -7.55
C ILE A 193 -2.80 -17.97 -9.07
N ALA A 194 -3.69 -17.10 -9.56
CA ALA A 194 -3.85 -16.86 -10.98
C ALA A 194 -2.57 -16.29 -11.61
N SER A 195 -1.93 -15.33 -10.93
CA SER A 195 -0.70 -14.70 -11.42
C SER A 195 0.47 -15.70 -11.53
N THR A 196 0.56 -16.70 -10.65
CA THR A 196 1.63 -17.71 -10.68
C THR A 196 1.59 -18.53 -11.97
N PHE A 197 0.40 -18.86 -12.48
CA PHE A 197 0.24 -19.63 -13.72
C PHE A 197 0.22 -18.73 -14.97
N ALA A 198 -0.43 -17.57 -14.89
CA ALA A 198 -0.54 -16.65 -16.03
C ALA A 198 0.77 -15.90 -16.32
N GLY A 199 1.53 -15.54 -15.27
CA GLY A 199 2.72 -14.71 -15.38
C GLY A 199 3.81 -15.26 -16.31
N PRO A 200 4.24 -16.53 -16.16
CA PRO A 200 5.23 -17.12 -17.07
C PRO A 200 4.76 -17.14 -18.53
N ARG A 201 3.48 -17.45 -18.78
CA ARG A 201 2.92 -17.45 -20.14
C ARG A 201 2.90 -16.05 -20.75
N ILE A 202 2.52 -15.04 -19.96
CA ILE A 202 2.54 -13.64 -20.39
C ILE A 202 3.98 -13.18 -20.63
N ALA A 203 4.92 -13.56 -19.77
CA ALA A 203 6.34 -13.26 -19.95
C ALA A 203 6.89 -13.86 -21.25
N THR A 204 6.55 -15.11 -21.57
CA THR A 204 6.92 -15.74 -22.84
C THR A 204 6.32 -14.99 -24.04
N LEU A 205 5.06 -14.56 -23.96
CA LEU A 205 4.43 -13.77 -25.03
C LEU A 205 5.14 -12.43 -25.25
N PHE A 206 5.50 -11.75 -24.17
CA PHE A 206 6.29 -10.52 -24.23
C PHE A 206 7.72 -10.76 -24.71
N TYR A 207 8.30 -11.93 -24.47
CA TYR A 207 9.65 -12.27 -24.94
C TYR A 207 9.67 -12.63 -26.43
N ILE A 208 8.64 -13.31 -26.94
CA ILE A 208 8.57 -13.77 -28.34
C ILE A 208 8.11 -12.64 -29.27
N ASN A 209 7.06 -11.91 -28.88
CA ASN A 209 6.38 -10.98 -29.79
C ASN A 209 6.75 -9.51 -29.55
N LEU A 210 7.36 -9.20 -28.39
CA LEU A 210 7.70 -7.84 -27.98
C LEU A 210 9.09 -7.83 -27.31
N ASP A 211 9.48 -6.67 -26.78
CA ASP A 211 10.63 -6.52 -25.89
C ASP A 211 10.19 -6.47 -24.41
N PHE A 212 11.10 -6.86 -23.51
CA PHE A 212 10.91 -6.71 -22.06
C PHE A 212 10.60 -5.26 -21.64
N ARG A 213 11.09 -4.28 -22.41
CA ARG A 213 10.84 -2.85 -22.19
C ARG A 213 9.36 -2.52 -22.30
N TRP A 214 8.70 -3.08 -23.31
CA TRP A 214 7.26 -2.94 -23.49
C TRP A 214 6.47 -3.67 -22.42
N ALA A 215 6.96 -4.79 -21.89
CA ALA A 215 6.33 -5.45 -20.75
C ALA A 215 6.23 -4.48 -19.56
N PHE A 216 7.34 -3.87 -19.13
CA PHE A 216 7.31 -2.92 -18.00
C PHE A 216 6.51 -1.65 -18.31
N GLY A 217 6.56 -1.14 -19.54
CA GLY A 217 5.75 0.02 -19.97
C GLY A 217 4.25 -0.27 -19.94
N ALA A 218 3.82 -1.43 -20.46
CA ALA A 218 2.42 -1.83 -20.44
C ALA A 218 1.91 -2.01 -19.00
N PHE A 219 2.70 -2.63 -18.13
CA PHE A 219 2.34 -2.77 -16.72
C PHE A 219 2.34 -1.45 -15.95
N ALA A 220 3.18 -0.48 -16.30
CA ALA A 220 3.12 0.87 -15.74
C ALA A 220 1.79 1.57 -16.07
N ILE A 221 1.29 1.41 -17.30
CA ILE A 221 -0.02 1.94 -17.71
C ILE A 221 -1.13 1.20 -16.97
N MET A 222 -1.10 -0.13 -16.92
CA MET A 222 -2.12 -0.93 -16.25
C MET A 222 -2.22 -0.63 -14.75
N ILE A 223 -1.10 -0.56 -14.03
CA ILE A 223 -1.11 -0.28 -12.59
C ILE A 223 -1.61 1.14 -12.31
N THR A 224 -1.25 2.11 -13.16
CA THR A 224 -1.75 3.49 -13.04
C THR A 224 -3.24 3.54 -13.35
N GLY A 225 -3.69 2.84 -14.39
CA GLY A 225 -5.09 2.78 -14.81
C GLY A 225 -6.01 2.15 -13.78
N THR A 226 -5.55 1.13 -13.06
CA THR A 226 -6.32 0.53 -11.95
C THR A 226 -6.25 1.36 -10.67
N SER A 227 -5.16 2.08 -10.44
CA SER A 227 -4.94 2.89 -9.23
C SER A 227 -5.62 4.26 -9.28
N ILE A 228 -5.81 4.87 -10.44
CA ILE A 228 -6.51 6.17 -10.58
C ILE A 228 -7.96 6.10 -10.03
N PRO A 229 -8.79 5.11 -10.38
CA PRO A 229 -10.13 4.96 -9.81
C PRO A 229 -10.10 4.76 -8.29
N VAL A 230 -9.15 3.98 -7.77
CA VAL A 230 -8.94 3.77 -6.33
C VAL A 230 -8.71 5.12 -5.64
N MET A 231 -7.78 5.93 -6.16
CA MET A 231 -7.51 7.27 -5.64
C MET A 231 -8.73 8.19 -5.74
N GLY A 232 -9.47 8.13 -6.85
CA GLY A 232 -10.68 8.93 -7.05
C GLY A 232 -11.73 8.69 -5.96
N VAL A 233 -11.99 7.42 -5.63
CA VAL A 233 -12.92 7.05 -4.55
C VAL A 233 -12.39 7.49 -3.19
N MET A 234 -11.10 7.27 -2.92
CA MET A 234 -10.46 7.67 -1.66
C MET A 234 -10.55 9.19 -1.43
N LEU A 235 -10.20 9.99 -2.44
CA LEU A 235 -10.27 11.45 -2.39
C LEU A 235 -11.71 11.95 -2.24
N TYR A 236 -12.66 11.32 -2.94
CA TYR A 236 -14.08 11.65 -2.81
C TYR A 236 -14.58 11.43 -1.38
N MET A 237 -14.24 10.29 -0.77
CA MET A 237 -14.64 9.97 0.60
C MET A 237 -13.93 10.86 1.63
N GLN A 238 -12.65 11.17 1.43
CA GLN A 238 -11.91 12.12 2.27
C GLN A 238 -12.55 13.51 2.24
N ARG A 239 -12.88 14.03 1.04
CA ARG A 239 -13.57 15.33 0.88
C ARG A 239 -14.97 15.32 1.49
N ARG A 240 -15.70 14.21 1.37
CA ARG A 240 -17.03 14.07 1.98
C ARG A 240 -16.96 14.10 3.50
N ALA A 241 -16.01 13.39 4.11
CA ALA A 241 -15.79 13.42 5.56
C ALA A 241 -15.41 14.82 6.06
N GLN A 242 -14.58 15.56 5.32
CA GLN A 242 -14.25 16.95 5.66
C GLN A 242 -15.48 17.87 5.65
N LYS A 243 -16.41 17.68 4.69
CA LYS A 243 -17.62 18.49 4.58
C LYS A 243 -18.67 18.20 5.65
N VAL A 244 -18.72 16.97 6.17
CA VAL A 244 -19.67 16.57 7.23
C VAL A 244 -19.15 16.96 8.63
N GLY A 245 -17.97 17.59 8.72
CA GLY A 245 -17.41 18.08 9.98
C GLY A 245 -16.83 16.99 10.88
N THR A 246 -16.76 15.74 10.42
CA THR A 246 -16.17 14.61 11.17
C THR A 246 -14.65 14.62 11.18
N LEU A 247 -14.02 15.55 10.45
CA LEU A 247 -12.59 15.77 10.44
C LEU A 247 -12.29 17.16 10.97
N GLU A 248 -11.91 17.23 12.25
CA GLU A 248 -11.32 18.44 12.79
C GLU A 248 -10.06 18.73 11.98
N LYS A 249 -10.04 19.89 11.33
CA LYS A 249 -8.90 20.33 10.54
C LYS A 249 -7.80 20.64 11.55
N THR A 250 -6.92 19.67 11.83
CA THR A 250 -5.64 19.98 12.48
C THR A 250 -4.89 20.89 11.53
N VAL A 251 -5.07 22.20 11.72
CA VAL A 251 -4.31 23.24 11.05
C VAL A 251 -2.88 23.04 11.54
N SER A 252 -2.10 22.28 10.77
CA SER A 252 -0.67 22.21 11.00
C SER A 252 -0.11 23.57 10.62
N GLU A 253 0.11 24.44 11.60
CA GLU A 253 0.82 25.73 11.45
C GLU A 253 2.32 25.53 11.13
N ARG A 254 2.69 24.47 10.40
CA ARG A 254 4.09 24.14 10.15
C ARG A 254 4.37 24.06 8.65
N SER A 255 5.33 24.89 8.24
CA SER A 255 5.90 24.90 6.90
C SER A 255 6.25 23.49 6.43
N TRP A 256 5.90 23.17 5.19
CA TRP A 256 6.09 21.86 4.55
C TRP A 256 7.52 21.32 4.72
N TRP A 257 8.52 22.20 4.69
CA TRP A 257 9.93 21.85 4.92
C TRP A 257 10.25 21.45 6.37
N LYS A 258 9.64 22.11 7.35
CA LYS A 258 9.81 21.75 8.77
C LYS A 258 9.11 20.43 9.10
N SER A 259 7.98 20.12 8.46
CA SER A 259 7.35 18.80 8.58
C SER A 259 8.20 17.70 7.97
N ILE A 260 8.76 17.91 6.77
CA ILE A 260 9.70 16.95 6.16
C ILE A 260 10.91 16.73 7.06
N VAL A 261 11.56 17.78 7.55
CA VAL A 261 12.75 17.69 8.42
C VAL A 261 12.42 17.04 9.76
N HIS A 262 11.27 17.38 10.38
CA HIS A 262 10.85 16.78 11.64
C HIS A 262 10.60 15.27 11.49
N TYR A 263 9.91 14.86 10.41
CA TYR A 263 9.71 13.44 10.12
C TYR A 263 11.02 12.74 9.76
N PHE A 264 11.95 13.38 9.04
CA PHE A 264 13.27 12.82 8.76
C PHE A 264 14.12 12.62 10.03
N ILE A 265 14.09 13.56 10.97
CA ILE A 265 14.85 13.46 12.24
C ILE A 265 14.26 12.37 13.15
N GLU A 266 12.94 12.21 13.17
CA GLU A 266 12.26 11.13 13.91
C GLU A 266 12.46 9.74 13.25
N PHE A 267 12.80 9.73 11.95
CA PHE A 267 12.99 8.55 11.11
C PHE A 267 14.41 7.95 11.18
N ASP A 268 15.47 8.77 11.27
CA ASP A 268 16.83 8.33 10.91
C ASP A 268 17.67 7.69 12.03
N ALA A 269 17.42 7.94 13.33
CA ALA A 269 18.37 7.50 14.37
C ALA A 269 17.96 6.25 15.16
N ASN A 270 16.70 6.12 15.59
CA ASN A 270 16.36 5.12 16.61
C ASN A 270 15.59 3.90 16.08
N TYR A 271 14.75 4.01 15.06
CA TYR A 271 13.86 2.89 14.70
C TYR A 271 14.44 1.96 13.65
N VAL A 272 15.04 2.50 12.58
CA VAL A 272 15.63 1.69 11.51
C VAL A 272 16.84 0.92 12.05
N LEU A 273 17.74 1.59 12.78
CA LEU A 273 18.90 0.94 13.41
C LEU A 273 18.50 -0.14 14.42
N ASN A 274 17.50 0.10 15.28
CA ASN A 274 17.05 -0.91 16.25
C ASN A 274 16.32 -2.07 15.60
N ALA A 275 15.53 -1.85 14.54
CA ALA A 275 14.84 -2.93 13.83
C ALA A 275 15.83 -3.84 13.06
N PHE A 276 16.84 -3.25 12.42
CA PHE A 276 17.92 -3.99 11.77
C PHE A 276 18.79 -4.74 12.78
N SER A 277 19.13 -4.09 13.90
CA SER A 277 19.91 -4.72 14.97
C SER A 277 19.16 -5.92 15.55
N LEU A 278 17.88 -5.77 15.92
CA LEU A 278 17.08 -6.88 16.46
C LEU A 278 16.94 -8.06 15.50
N THR A 279 16.65 -7.80 14.23
CA THR A 279 16.52 -8.88 13.23
C THR A 279 17.85 -9.57 12.98
N SER A 280 18.96 -8.82 12.87
CA SER A 280 20.28 -9.41 12.70
C SER A 280 20.71 -10.24 13.93
N TYR A 281 20.40 -9.79 15.15
CA TYR A 281 20.68 -10.52 16.39
C TYR A 281 19.89 -11.84 16.52
N ILE A 282 18.64 -11.88 16.03
CA ILE A 282 17.81 -13.09 16.11
C ILE A 282 18.20 -14.11 15.03
N PHE A 283 18.46 -13.65 13.81
CA PHE A 283 18.71 -14.56 12.68
C PHE A 283 20.18 -15.03 12.60
N SER A 284 21.16 -14.21 12.99
CA SER A 284 22.58 -14.59 12.95
C SER A 284 22.94 -15.90 13.70
N PRO A 285 22.44 -16.16 14.92
CA PRO A 285 22.74 -17.42 15.61
C PRO A 285 22.03 -18.63 14.98
N ILE A 286 20.85 -18.43 14.38
CA ILE A 286 20.11 -19.49 13.70
C ILE A 286 20.84 -19.90 12.42
N PHE A 287 21.28 -18.93 11.62
CA PHE A 287 22.11 -19.20 10.43
C PHE A 287 23.46 -19.82 10.83
N GLY A 288 24.10 -19.36 11.90
CA GLY A 288 25.34 -19.96 12.41
C GLY A 288 25.18 -21.41 12.85
N LEU A 289 24.06 -21.75 13.52
CA LEU A 289 23.73 -23.13 13.89
C LEU A 289 23.36 -23.99 12.67
N LEU A 290 22.64 -23.44 11.70
CA LEU A 290 22.30 -24.12 10.45
C LEU A 290 23.57 -24.46 9.66
N ILE A 291 24.48 -23.51 9.49
CA ILE A 291 25.77 -23.70 8.82
C ILE A 291 26.60 -24.76 9.55
N ARG A 292 26.61 -24.73 10.89
CA ARG A 292 27.28 -25.75 11.70
C ARG A 292 26.67 -27.14 11.56
N TYR A 293 25.37 -27.23 11.29
CA TYR A 293 24.65 -28.50 11.17
C TYR A 293 24.70 -29.07 9.74
N THR A 294 24.74 -28.23 8.71
CA THR A 294 24.69 -28.66 7.30
C THR A 294 26.06 -28.97 6.69
N GLY A 295 27.17 -28.56 7.31
CA GLY A 295 28.52 -29.15 7.13
C GLY A 295 29.13 -29.20 5.72
N GLU A 296 28.47 -28.72 4.68
CA GLU A 296 28.87 -28.86 3.28
C GLU A 296 28.57 -27.55 2.56
N PHE A 297 29.60 -26.80 2.15
CA PHE A 297 29.50 -25.98 0.95
C PHE A 297 30.85 -25.94 0.21
N LYS A 298 30.77 -26.42 -1.03
CA LYS A 298 31.58 -26.00 -2.17
C LYS A 298 30.92 -24.79 -2.82
#